data_AF-A0A1I2MU15-F1
#
_entry.id   AF-A0A1I2MU15-F1
#
_cell.length_a   1.000
_cell.length_b   1.000
_cell.length_c   1.000
_cell.angle_alpha   90.00
_cell.angle_beta   90.00
_cell.angle_gamma   90.00
#
_symmetry.space_group_name_H-M   'P 1'
#
loop_
_entity.id
_entity.type
_entity.pdbx_description
1 polymer ?
#
loop_
_entity_poly.entity_id
_entity_poly.type
_entity_poly.pdbx_seq_one_letter_code
_entity_poly.pdbx_strand_id
1 'polypeptide(L)'
;MSATVRISKESWQALKLIAAQVGEPMQAVLDKAIEAYRRQYFLQKANDAYATLRENAETWQEEIKEREAWDVTLRDGLRRDE
;
A
#
# COMPACT_ATOMS: atom_id res chain seq x y z
N MET A 1 -23.78 -6.69 -2.20
CA MET A 1 -24.30 -7.06 -0.86
C MET A 1 -23.97 -5.94 0.11
N SER A 2 -24.89 -5.55 0.99
CA SER A 2 -24.66 -4.51 2.00
C SER A 2 -24.44 -5.12 3.38
N ALA A 3 -23.43 -4.65 4.10
CA ALA A 3 -23.18 -4.98 5.50
C ALA A 3 -23.14 -3.69 6.33
N THR A 4 -23.54 -3.78 7.60
CA THR A 4 -23.54 -2.64 8.52
C THR A 4 -22.51 -2.85 9.60
N VAL A 5 -21.60 -1.88 9.76
CA VAL A 5 -20.59 -1.85 10.83
C VAL A 5 -20.88 -0.70 11.79
N ARG A 6 -20.69 -0.94 13.10
CA ARG A 6 -20.78 0.12 14.11
C ARG A 6 -19.44 0.87 14.16
N ILE A 7 -19.50 2.19 14.10
CA ILE A 7 -18.37 3.10 14.25
C ILE A 7 -18.71 4.16 15.30
N SER A 8 -17.71 4.88 15.81
CA SER A 8 -17.96 5.98 16.74
C SER A 8 -18.70 7.13 16.05
N LYS A 9 -19.34 7.99 16.86
CA LYS A 9 -20.08 9.16 16.35
C LYS A 9 -19.14 10.14 15.63
N GLU A 10 -17.93 10.28 16.14
CA GLU A 10 -16.88 11.14 15.61
C GLU A 10 -16.44 10.65 14.22
N SER A 11 -16.18 9.35 14.07
CA SER A 11 -15.81 8.75 12.78
C SER A 11 -16.94 8.86 11.76
N TRP A 12 -18.20 8.68 12.20
CA TRP A 12 -19.36 8.88 11.33
C TRP A 12 -19.49 10.33 10.84
N GLN A 13 -19.27 11.31 11.73
CA GLN A 13 -19.27 12.73 11.37
C GLN A 13 -18.15 13.07 10.38
N ALA A 14 -16.93 12.57 10.63
CA ALA A 14 -15.80 12.74 9.72
C ALA A 14 -16.10 12.15 8.33
N LEU A 15 -16.62 10.92 8.28
CA LEU A 15 -17.00 10.26 7.02
C LEU A 15 -18.05 11.08 6.25
N LYS A 16 -19.05 11.64 6.96
CA LYS A 16 -20.09 12.48 6.36
C LYS A 16 -19.52 13.76 5.78
N LEU A 17 -18.60 14.42 6.48
CA LEU A 17 -17.95 15.66 6.02
C LEU A 17 -17.10 15.39 4.77
N ILE A 18 -16.28 14.34 4.79
CA ILE A 18 -15.45 13.96 3.64
C ILE A 18 -16.32 13.65 2.43
N ALA A 19 -17.36 12.83 2.60
CA ALA A 19 -18.32 12.50 1.54
C ALA A 19 -18.96 13.73 0.91
N ALA A 20 -19.38 14.71 1.71
CA ALA A 20 -19.93 15.97 1.21
C ALA A 20 -18.89 16.78 0.43
N GLN A 21 -17.63 16.82 0.89
CA GLN A 21 -16.57 17.59 0.24
C GLN A 21 -16.12 16.98 -1.09
N VAL A 22 -16.05 15.66 -1.18
CA VAL A 22 -15.64 14.96 -2.41
C VAL A 22 -16.79 14.69 -3.37
N GLY A 23 -18.04 14.93 -2.95
CA GLY A 23 -19.23 14.70 -3.77
C GLY A 23 -19.56 13.23 -4.01
N GLU A 24 -19.16 12.33 -3.10
CA GLU A 24 -19.38 10.89 -3.23
C GLU A 24 -20.24 10.32 -2.10
N PRO A 25 -20.92 9.19 -2.30
CA PRO A 25 -21.64 8.51 -1.24
C PRO A 25 -20.70 8.11 -0.08
N MET A 26 -21.18 8.21 1.17
CA MET A 26 -20.40 7.81 2.36
C MET A 26 -19.87 6.37 2.27
N GLN A 27 -20.63 5.46 1.65
CA GLN A 27 -20.17 4.08 1.42
C GLN A 27 -18.94 4.04 0.49
N ALA A 28 -18.96 4.77 -0.62
CA ALA A 28 -17.83 4.80 -1.55
C ALA A 28 -16.58 5.39 -0.91
N VAL A 29 -16.74 6.45 -0.10
CA VAL A 29 -15.64 7.04 0.67
C VAL A 29 -15.10 6.05 1.70
N LEU A 30 -15.97 5.32 2.40
CA LEU A 30 -15.56 4.30 3.36
C LEU A 30 -14.80 3.17 2.68
N ASP A 31 -15.28 2.67 1.54
CA ASP A 31 -14.61 1.61 0.77
C ASP A 31 -13.21 2.06 0.33
N LYS A 32 -13.08 3.30 -0.17
CA LYS A 32 -11.78 3.90 -0.52
C LYS A 32 -10.85 4.02 0.68
N ALA A 33 -11.36 4.46 1.83
CA ALA A 33 -10.57 4.61 3.05
C ALA A 33 -10.05 3.25 3.57
N ILE A 34 -10.89 2.22 3.54
CA ILE A 34 -10.49 0.86 3.92
C ILE A 34 -9.45 0.29 2.95
N GLU A 35 -9.63 0.50 1.64
CA GLU A 35 -8.65 0.05 0.65
C GLU A 35 -7.30 0.77 0.81
N ALA A 36 -7.31 2.06 1.10
CA ALA A 36 -6.10 2.83 1.40
C ALA A 36 -5.39 2.27 2.65
N TYR A 37 -6.13 2.04 3.74
CA TYR A 37 -5.58 1.45 4.95
C TYR A 37 -5.03 0.04 4.72
N ARG A 38 -5.72 -0.78 3.93
CA ARG A 38 -5.27 -2.13 3.56
C ARG A 38 -3.93 -2.08 2.80
N ARG A 39 -3.78 -1.16 1.84
CA ARG A 39 -2.53 -0.95 1.10
C ARG A 39 -1.39 -0.50 2.00
N GLN A 40 -1.65 0.46 2.88
CA GLN A 40 -0.66 0.92 3.85
C GLN A 40 -0.21 -0.21 4.77
N TYR A 41 -1.17 -0.97 5.31
CA TYR A 41 -0.88 -2.10 6.19
C TYR A 41 -0.09 -3.21 5.48
N PHE A 42 -0.40 -3.48 4.21
CA PHE A 42 0.36 -4.42 3.39
C PHE A 42 1.82 -3.98 3.21
N LEU A 43 2.04 -2.71 2.83
CA LEU A 43 3.39 -2.16 2.67
C LEU A 43 4.17 -2.14 3.99
N GLN A 44 3.51 -1.84 5.11
CA GLN A 44 4.15 -1.90 6.43
C GLN A 44 4.66 -3.31 6.71
N LYS A 45 3.83 -4.34 6.49
CA LYS A 45 4.25 -5.73 6.67
C LYS A 45 5.41 -6.14 5.77
N ALA A 46 5.39 -5.71 4.51
CA ALA A 46 6.49 -5.99 3.59
C ALA A 46 7.79 -5.33 4.09
N ASN A 47 7.72 -4.06 4.53
CA ASN A 47 8.86 -3.35 5.08
C ASN A 47 9.40 -4.01 6.36
N ASP A 48 8.51 -4.42 7.27
CA ASP A 48 8.90 -5.11 8.51
C ASP A 48 9.61 -6.43 8.18
N ALA A 49 9.11 -7.19 7.20
CA ALA A 49 9.76 -8.43 6.74
C ALA A 49 11.15 -8.17 6.15
N TYR A 50 11.32 -7.12 5.34
CA TYR A 50 12.63 -6.73 4.83
C TYR A 50 13.57 -6.22 5.94
N ALA A 51 13.04 -5.53 6.96
CA ALA A 51 13.84 -5.09 8.10
C ALA A 51 14.39 -6.31 8.87
N THR A 52 13.54 -7.30 9.16
CA THR A 52 13.98 -8.57 9.76
C THR A 52 14.97 -9.32 8.88
N LEU A 53 14.75 -9.36 7.56
CA LEU A 53 15.69 -9.99 6.62
C LEU A 53 17.08 -9.35 6.67
N ARG A 54 17.16 -8.02 6.79
CA ARG A 54 18.42 -7.26 6.86
C ARG A 54 19.22 -7.55 8.13
N GLU A 55 18.60 -8.03 9.20
CA GLU A 55 19.30 -8.41 10.44
C GLU A 55 20.16 -9.66 10.25
N ASN A 56 19.87 -10.49 9.24
CA ASN A 56 20.70 -11.62 8.85
C ASN A 56 21.56 -11.27 7.63
N ALA A 57 22.86 -11.08 7.87
CA ALA A 57 23.83 -10.69 6.85
C ALA A 57 23.92 -11.67 5.67
N GLU A 58 23.77 -12.98 5.89
CA GLU A 58 23.88 -13.98 4.83
C GLU A 58 22.69 -13.87 3.87
N THR A 59 21.47 -13.96 4.40
CA THR A 59 20.24 -13.88 3.60
C THR A 59 20.03 -12.50 2.98
N TRP A 60 20.53 -11.43 3.62
CA TRP A 60 20.52 -10.10 3.04
C TRP A 60 21.44 -9.98 1.81
N GLN A 61 22.62 -10.62 1.84
CA GLN A 61 23.52 -10.63 0.68
C GLN A 61 22.95 -11.45 -0.48
N GLU A 62 22.22 -12.53 -0.21
CA GLU A 62 21.49 -13.28 -1.24
C GLU A 62 20.43 -12.41 -1.92
N GLU A 63 19.65 -11.67 -1.14
CA GLU A 63 18.62 -10.75 -1.63
C GLU A 63 19.21 -9.64 -2.52
N ILE A 64 20.35 -9.07 -2.13
CA ILE A 64 21.05 -8.05 -2.91
C ILE A 64 21.58 -8.62 -4.23
N LYS A 65 22.19 -9.82 -4.21
CA LYS A 65 22.65 -10.49 -5.43
C LYS A 65 21.49 -10.78 -6.38
N GLU A 66 20.34 -11.19 -5.86
CA GLU A 66 19.13 -11.35 -6.66
C GLU A 66 18.75 -10.03 -7.33
N ARG A 67 18.64 -8.93 -6.57
CA ARG A 67 18.33 -7.60 -7.13
C ARG A 67 19.30 -7.17 -8.23
N GLU A 68 20.60 -7.31 -8.00
CA GLU A 68 21.64 -6.99 -8.98
C GLU A 68 21.50 -7.83 -10.26
N ALA A 69 21.09 -9.11 -10.14
CA ALA A 69 20.82 -9.95 -11.30
C ALA A 69 19.61 -9.47 -12.11
N TRP A 70 18.61 -8.87 -11.47
CA TRP A 70 17.43 -8.29 -12.14
C TRP A 70 17.71 -6.93 -12.79
N ASP A 71 18.67 -6.16 -12.27
CA ASP A 71 19.00 -4.82 -12.79
C ASP A 71 19.41 -4.82 -14.27
N VAL A 72 19.87 -5.95 -14.82
CA VAL A 72 20.19 -6.07 -16.26
C VAL A 72 18.97 -5.84 -17.16
N THR A 73 17.76 -6.08 -16.65
CA THR A 73 16.49 -5.89 -17.39
C THR A 73 15.89 -4.49 -17.20
N LEU A 74 16.52 -3.61 -16.41
CA LEU A 74 16.00 -2.28 -16.07
C LEU A 74 15.73 -1.40 -17.31
N ARG A 75 16.47 -1.61 -18.40
CA ARG A 75 16.35 -0.83 -19.65
C ARG A 75 15.50 -1.50 -20.72
N ASP A 76 14.96 -2.68 -20.45
CA ASP A 76 14.19 -3.42 -21.44
C ASP A 76 12.91 -2.65 -21.78
N GLY A 77 12.66 -2.48 -23.09
CA GLY A 77 11.49 -1.75 -23.59
C GLY A 77 11.59 -0.22 -23.57
N LEU A 78 12.67 0.37 -23.04
CA LEU A 78 12.93 1.80 -23.17
C LEU A 78 13.49 2.11 -24.57
N ARG A 79 12.96 3.15 -25.24
CA ARG A 79 13.63 3.73 -26.42
C ARG A 79 14.99 4.23 -25.96
N ARG A 80 16.05 3.91 -26.71
CA ARG A 80 17.33 4.57 -26.50
C ARG A 80 17.15 6.04 -26.82
N ASP A 81 17.50 6.90 -25.88
CA ASP A 81 17.69 8.32 -26.17
C ASP A 81 18.78 8.41 -27.25
N GLU A 82 18.41 8.93 -28.43
CA GLU A 82 19.36 9.31 -29.50
C GLU A 82 20.13 10.57 -29.11
#